data_AF-A0A940CKX7-F1
#
_entry.id   AF-A0A940CKX7-F1
#
_cell.length_a   1.000
_cell.length_b   1.000
_cell.length_c   1.000
_cell.angle_alpha   90.00
_cell.angle_beta   90.00
_cell.angle_gamma   90.00
#
_symmetry.space_group_name_H-M   'P 1'
#
loop_
_entity.id
_entity.type
_entity.pdbx_description
1 polymer ?
#
loop_
_entity_poly.entity_id
_entity_poly.type
_entity_poly.pdbx_seq_one_letter_code
_entity_poly.pdbx_strand_id
1 'polypeptide(L)'
;KFRDVFYFYLPRICNHCVNPACVSACPSGAAYKREEDGIVLIDQDRCRNWRYCISSCPYKKIYYNWTSGKMEKCILCYPRVESGLPPVCFHTCVGKIRSFGVIFYDMDRIHEAALASDENLVEEQRKVILDPFDSKVIEAAKKEGISDDWIDAAQRSPVYNLAKKWELALPLHPEFRTMPSLFYIPPLAPIITSAGKNSPSTEDIFDMEKPSKGPLLSLDELDKFRVPLKYLANMFGAGNEEVVKKLLLRQLAIRHYQRSIRVDKKPNLKVLDQVGLSEKDAQEIVRALSHAFLNERFVVPTKKSEKANIDPYTERGYAGFDQMTPWSPMKR
;
A
#
# COMPACT_ATOMS: atom_id res chain seq x y z
N LYS A 1 25.05 -8.04 -25.28
CA LYS A 1 24.43 -9.02 -24.36
C LYS A 1 23.83 -8.38 -23.09
N PHE A 2 24.37 -7.27 -22.56
CA PHE A 2 23.85 -6.61 -21.34
C PHE A 2 22.94 -5.38 -21.57
N ARG A 3 22.40 -5.19 -22.78
CA ARG A 3 21.73 -3.93 -23.16
C ARG A 3 20.30 -3.81 -22.65
N ASP A 4 19.62 -4.93 -22.45
CA ASP A 4 18.22 -5.00 -22.05
C ASP A 4 18.06 -5.42 -20.59
N VAL A 5 19.14 -5.30 -19.81
CA VAL A 5 19.12 -5.65 -18.38
C VAL A 5 18.32 -4.60 -17.62
N PHE A 6 17.26 -5.05 -16.96
CA PHE A 6 16.51 -4.27 -15.99
C PHE A 6 16.40 -5.02 -14.67
N TYR A 7 16.32 -4.25 -13.58
CA TYR A 7 15.96 -4.74 -12.26
C TYR A 7 15.32 -3.58 -11.49
N PHE A 8 14.53 -3.93 -10.48
CA PHE A 8 14.06 -2.99 -9.47
C PHE A 8 13.84 -3.74 -8.16
N TYR A 9 13.63 -2.99 -7.07
CA TYR A 9 13.45 -3.56 -5.76
C TYR A 9 11.98 -3.70 -5.41
N LEU A 10 11.57 -4.86 -4.90
CA LEU A 10 10.22 -5.12 -4.42
C LEU A 10 10.26 -5.54 -2.94
N PRO A 11 10.30 -4.59 -1.99
CA PRO A 11 10.24 -4.91 -0.58
C PRO A 11 8.83 -5.37 -0.18
N ARG A 12 8.68 -6.60 0.33
CA ARG A 12 7.36 -7.17 0.68
C ARG A 12 7.25 -7.55 2.15
N ILE A 13 6.08 -7.30 2.73
CA ILE A 13 5.65 -7.81 4.05
C ILE A 13 4.30 -8.54 3.92
N CYS A 14 3.65 -8.92 5.02
CA CYS A 14 2.27 -9.37 4.98
C CYS A 14 1.38 -8.21 4.50
N ASN A 15 0.41 -8.47 3.63
CA ASN A 15 -0.47 -7.43 3.11
C ASN A 15 -1.65 -7.08 4.03
N HIS A 16 -1.81 -7.80 5.16
CA HIS A 16 -2.94 -7.62 6.09
C HIS A 16 -4.28 -7.50 5.34
N CYS A 17 -4.44 -8.44 4.39
CA CYS A 17 -5.52 -8.54 3.42
C CYS A 17 -6.91 -8.30 4.03
N VAL A 18 -7.80 -7.73 3.24
CA VAL A 18 -9.22 -7.56 3.58
C VAL A 18 -9.94 -8.92 3.50
N ASN A 19 -9.62 -9.74 2.49
CA ASN A 19 -10.06 -11.13 2.36
C ASN A 19 -8.87 -12.11 2.58
N PRO A 20 -8.41 -12.32 3.82
CA PRO A 20 -7.19 -13.07 4.09
C PRO A 20 -7.38 -14.59 3.94
N ALA A 21 -6.87 -15.16 2.85
CA ALA A 21 -6.88 -16.62 2.61
C ALA A 21 -6.29 -17.46 3.77
N CYS A 22 -5.33 -16.90 4.51
CA CYS A 22 -4.73 -17.57 5.65
C CYS A 22 -5.65 -17.70 6.87
N VAL A 23 -6.61 -16.79 7.03
CA VAL A 23 -7.65 -16.88 8.07
C VAL A 23 -8.64 -17.97 7.67
N SER A 24 -9.15 -17.92 6.44
CA SER A 24 -10.11 -18.90 5.91
C SER A 24 -9.59 -20.34 5.92
N ALA A 25 -8.29 -20.53 5.73
CA ALA A 25 -7.67 -21.86 5.69
C ALA A 25 -7.27 -22.43 7.06
N CYS A 26 -7.38 -21.68 8.16
CA CYS A 26 -6.91 -22.14 9.48
C CYS A 26 -7.98 -22.98 10.20
N PRO A 27 -7.82 -24.32 10.36
CA PRO A 27 -8.88 -25.16 10.91
C PRO A 27 -9.16 -24.89 12.39
N SER A 28 -8.15 -24.44 13.15
CA SER A 28 -8.32 -24.13 14.57
C SER A 28 -8.87 -22.72 14.83
N GLY A 29 -9.11 -21.93 13.77
CA GLY A 29 -9.52 -20.53 13.88
C GLY A 29 -8.51 -19.64 14.61
N ALA A 30 -7.23 -20.04 14.66
CA ALA A 30 -6.18 -19.29 15.36
C ALA A 30 -5.74 -18.04 14.60
N ALA A 31 -5.88 -18.04 13.27
CA ALA A 31 -5.67 -16.85 12.46
C ALA A 31 -6.94 -15.99 12.48
N TYR A 32 -6.80 -14.68 12.73
CA TYR A 32 -7.93 -13.75 12.77
C TYR A 32 -7.51 -12.36 12.28
N LYS A 33 -8.48 -11.54 11.89
CA LYS A 33 -8.28 -10.12 11.57
C LYS A 33 -8.89 -9.30 12.70
N ARG A 34 -8.12 -8.39 13.27
CA ARG A 34 -8.58 -7.44 14.29
C ARG A 34 -9.62 -6.50 13.70
N GLU A 35 -10.70 -6.24 14.44
CA GLU A 35 -11.81 -5.40 13.99
C GLU A 35 -11.43 -3.92 14.01
N GLU A 36 -10.63 -3.51 14.99
CA GLU A 36 -10.32 -2.10 15.22
C GLU A 36 -9.33 -1.50 14.20
N ASP A 37 -8.40 -2.29 13.65
CA ASP A 37 -7.29 -1.81 12.82
C ASP A 37 -7.03 -2.68 11.58
N GLY A 38 -7.78 -3.78 11.42
CA GLY A 38 -7.62 -4.70 10.31
C GLY A 38 -6.31 -5.51 10.32
N ILE A 39 -5.53 -5.50 11.41
CA ILE A 39 -4.28 -6.26 11.49
C ILE A 39 -4.59 -7.75 11.62
N VAL A 40 -4.20 -8.54 10.61
CA VAL A 40 -4.26 -10.01 10.65
C VAL A 40 -3.17 -10.58 11.57
N LEU A 41 -3.55 -11.40 12.55
CA LEU A 41 -2.65 -12.07 13.51
C LEU A 41 -2.87 -13.58 13.54
N ILE A 42 -1.92 -14.30 14.16
CA ILE A 42 -2.05 -15.72 14.50
C ILE A 42 -1.90 -15.83 16.01
N ASP A 43 -2.98 -16.24 16.68
CA ASP A 43 -2.98 -16.54 18.10
C ASP A 43 -2.03 -17.71 18.38
N GLN A 44 -0.99 -17.43 19.17
CA GLN A 44 0.03 -18.43 19.48
C GLN A 44 -0.49 -19.51 20.43
N ASP A 45 -1.50 -19.25 21.26
CA ASP A 45 -2.06 -20.22 22.20
C ASP A 45 -3.11 -21.12 21.56
N ARG A 46 -3.82 -20.62 20.55
CA ARG A 46 -4.79 -21.41 19.76
C ARG A 46 -4.17 -22.11 18.54
N CYS A 47 -2.96 -21.75 18.16
CA CYS A 47 -2.25 -22.39 17.05
C CYS A 47 -1.99 -23.87 17.34
N ARG A 48 -2.34 -24.76 16.39
CA ARG A 48 -2.21 -26.23 16.50
C ARG A 48 -1.37 -26.86 15.39
N ASN A 49 -0.51 -26.08 14.73
CA ASN A 49 0.45 -26.60 13.75
C ASN A 49 -0.17 -27.33 12.52
N TRP A 50 -1.37 -26.93 12.10
CA TRP A 50 -1.99 -27.51 10.89
C TRP A 50 -1.29 -27.08 9.59
N ARG A 51 -0.53 -25.98 9.62
CA ARG A 51 0.28 -25.43 8.51
C ARG A 51 -0.49 -25.06 7.22
N TYR A 52 -1.81 -25.26 7.14
CA TYR A 52 -2.62 -24.86 5.98
C TYR A 52 -2.56 -23.35 5.68
N CYS A 53 -2.39 -22.52 6.71
CA CYS A 53 -2.23 -21.07 6.54
C CYS A 53 -0.96 -20.69 5.73
N ILE A 54 0.08 -21.54 5.72
CA ILE A 54 1.30 -21.33 4.91
C ILE A 54 1.00 -21.55 3.43
N SER A 55 0.35 -22.66 3.10
CA SER A 55 0.02 -23.02 1.71
C SER A 55 -0.98 -22.04 1.11
N SER A 56 -2.02 -21.70 1.86
CA SER A 56 -3.10 -20.79 1.43
C SER A 56 -2.66 -19.35 1.24
N CYS A 57 -1.67 -18.84 2.00
CA CYS A 57 -1.17 -17.50 1.78
C CYS A 57 -0.43 -17.42 0.44
N PRO A 58 -0.96 -16.72 -0.58
CA PRO A 58 -0.35 -16.73 -1.90
C PRO A 58 0.96 -15.93 -1.90
N TYR A 59 1.11 -14.97 -0.99
CA TYR A 59 2.32 -14.18 -0.81
C TYR A 59 3.44 -14.89 -0.02
N LYS A 60 3.14 -16.06 0.57
CA LYS A 60 4.05 -16.83 1.44
C LYS A 60 4.63 -15.98 2.58
N LYS A 61 3.75 -15.27 3.29
CA LYS A 61 4.07 -14.35 4.39
C LYS A 61 3.73 -14.88 5.78
N ILE A 62 3.54 -16.20 5.87
CA ILE A 62 3.45 -16.95 7.11
C ILE A 62 4.61 -17.92 7.11
N TYR A 63 5.29 -18.00 8.24
CA TYR A 63 6.50 -18.78 8.43
C TYR A 63 6.27 -19.77 9.56
N TYR A 64 6.77 -20.99 9.39
CA TYR A 64 6.75 -22.00 10.43
C TYR A 64 7.95 -21.80 11.36
N ASN A 65 7.69 -21.69 12.67
CA ASN A 65 8.73 -21.73 13.67
C ASN A 65 8.99 -23.20 14.04
N TRP A 66 10.17 -23.70 13.66
CA TRP A 66 10.58 -25.08 13.88
C TRP A 66 10.76 -25.44 15.36
N THR A 67 11.01 -24.46 16.21
CA THR A 67 11.21 -24.65 17.65
C THR A 67 9.87 -24.69 18.39
N SER A 68 9.01 -23.69 18.19
CA SER A 68 7.71 -23.63 18.89
C SER A 68 6.66 -24.56 18.28
N GLY A 69 6.89 -25.00 17.04
CA GLY A 69 5.89 -25.76 16.27
C GLY A 69 4.69 -24.91 15.85
N LYS A 70 4.77 -23.58 15.92
CA LYS A 70 3.67 -22.66 15.64
C LYS A 70 3.96 -21.81 14.40
N MET A 71 2.93 -21.19 13.86
CA MET A 71 3.05 -20.30 12.71
C MET A 71 3.16 -18.86 13.18
N GLU A 72 4.11 -18.16 12.58
CA GLU A 72 4.40 -16.75 12.85
C GLU A 72 4.29 -15.95 11.56
N LYS A 73 3.99 -14.67 11.69
CA LYS A 73 3.88 -13.74 10.57
C LYS A 73 4.21 -12.33 11.00
N CYS A 74 4.38 -11.44 10.03
CA CYS A 74 4.42 -10.00 10.30
C CYS A 74 3.19 -9.59 11.11
N ILE A 75 3.39 -8.93 12.25
CA ILE A 75 2.32 -8.48 13.14
C ILE A 75 1.96 -7.00 12.93
N LEU A 76 2.40 -6.42 11.80
CA LEU A 76 2.36 -4.98 11.47
C LEU A 76 2.83 -4.05 12.60
N CYS A 77 3.67 -4.56 13.50
CA CYS A 77 4.07 -3.89 14.72
C CYS A 77 2.86 -3.34 15.52
N TYR A 78 1.79 -4.13 15.68
CA TYR A 78 0.58 -3.68 16.39
C TYR A 78 0.86 -2.97 17.74
N PRO A 79 1.84 -3.36 18.58
CA PRO A 79 2.09 -2.62 19.83
C PRO A 79 2.50 -1.16 19.61
N ARG A 80 3.16 -0.86 18.48
CA ARG A 80 3.49 0.51 18.07
C ARG A 80 2.28 1.21 17.46
N VAL A 81 1.56 0.52 16.57
CA VAL A 81 0.40 1.09 15.88
C VAL A 81 -0.68 1.51 16.87
N GLU A 82 -0.92 0.70 17.91
CA GLU A 82 -1.86 1.01 19.01
C GLU A 82 -1.51 2.33 19.72
N SER A 83 -0.23 2.66 19.78
CA SER A 83 0.29 3.89 20.39
C SER A 83 0.47 5.04 19.38
N GLY A 84 -0.12 4.96 18.19
CA GLY A 84 0.00 6.00 17.16
C GLY A 84 1.39 6.08 16.51
N LEU A 85 2.22 5.03 16.67
CA LEU A 85 3.57 4.97 16.10
C LEU A 85 3.58 4.12 14.83
N PRO A 86 4.34 4.52 13.79
CA PRO A 86 4.45 3.73 12.58
C PRO A 86 5.17 2.40 12.84
N PRO A 87 4.89 1.36 12.01
CA PRO A 87 5.61 0.10 12.07
C PRO A 87 7.11 0.31 11.83
N VAL A 88 7.95 -0.53 12.44
CA VAL A 88 9.42 -0.35 12.43
C VAL A 88 9.96 -0.26 11.01
N CYS A 89 9.57 -1.18 10.12
CA CYS A 89 10.04 -1.18 8.74
C CYS A 89 9.57 0.03 7.90
N PHE A 90 8.54 0.76 8.35
CA PHE A 90 8.09 2.01 7.75
C PHE A 90 8.91 3.17 8.30
N HIS A 91 9.06 3.23 9.62
CA HIS A 91 9.80 4.28 10.31
C HIS A 91 11.28 4.32 9.92
N THR A 92 11.93 3.14 9.83
CA THR A 92 13.37 3.01 9.51
C THR A 92 13.67 3.00 8.02
N CYS A 93 12.66 3.26 7.17
CA CYS A 93 12.84 3.24 5.72
C CYS A 93 13.71 4.42 5.26
N VAL A 94 15.00 4.16 5.05
CA VAL A 94 16.00 5.14 4.61
C VAL A 94 15.58 5.85 3.32
N GLY A 95 15.05 5.09 2.35
CA GLY A 95 14.58 5.65 1.06
C GLY A 95 13.29 6.47 1.15
N LYS A 96 12.67 6.59 2.32
CA LYS A 96 11.43 7.35 2.54
C LYS A 96 10.25 6.97 1.63
N ILE A 97 10.25 5.74 1.09
CA ILE A 97 9.25 5.25 0.12
C ILE A 97 7.96 4.70 0.76
N ARG A 98 7.92 4.59 2.09
CA ARG A 98 6.80 3.96 2.80
C ARG A 98 5.90 5.00 3.44
N SER A 99 4.60 4.90 3.21
CA SER A 99 3.58 5.72 3.86
C SER A 99 2.56 4.80 4.54
N PHE A 100 1.98 5.26 5.65
CA PHE A 100 1.03 4.50 6.45
C PHE A 100 -0.13 5.40 6.84
N GLY A 101 -1.35 4.92 6.67
CA GLY A 101 -2.57 5.65 6.95
C GLY A 101 -3.79 4.74 6.90
N VAL A 102 -4.88 5.21 7.51
CA VAL A 102 -6.15 4.49 7.57
C VAL A 102 -6.85 4.53 6.21
N ILE A 103 -7.57 3.47 5.89
CA ILE A 103 -8.55 3.45 4.80
C ILE A 103 -9.84 2.86 5.34
N PHE A 104 -10.97 3.46 5.01
CA PHE A 104 -12.28 2.85 5.24
C PHE A 104 -12.65 1.99 4.05
N TYR A 105 -13.29 0.87 4.33
CA TYR A 105 -13.67 -0.09 3.32
C TYR A 105 -15.01 -0.73 3.67
N ASP A 106 -15.80 -1.00 2.64
CA ASP A 106 -17.11 -1.62 2.76
C ASP A 106 -16.98 -3.15 2.84
N MET A 107 -17.34 -3.73 3.99
CA MET A 107 -17.26 -5.17 4.22
C MET A 107 -18.23 -5.96 3.35
N ASP A 108 -19.42 -5.43 3.07
CA ASP A 108 -20.49 -6.15 2.39
C ASP A 108 -20.17 -6.34 0.91
N ARG A 109 -19.37 -5.43 0.33
CA ARG A 109 -18.95 -5.46 -1.06
C ARG A 109 -17.71 -6.32 -1.32
N ILE A 110 -17.06 -6.84 -0.28
CA ILE A 110 -15.82 -7.64 -0.44
C ILE A 110 -16.08 -8.89 -1.28
N HIS A 111 -17.18 -9.60 -1.03
CA HIS A 111 -17.45 -10.86 -1.72
C HIS A 111 -17.66 -10.63 -3.22
N GLU A 112 -18.47 -9.64 -3.60
CA GLU A 112 -18.71 -9.26 -4.99
C GLU A 112 -17.41 -8.81 -5.68
N ALA A 113 -16.67 -7.90 -5.06
CA ALA A 113 -15.43 -7.38 -5.63
C ALA A 113 -14.32 -8.45 -5.74
N ALA A 114 -14.29 -9.44 -4.84
CA ALA A 114 -13.35 -10.57 -4.93
C ALA A 114 -13.69 -11.53 -6.07
N LEU A 115 -14.92 -11.53 -6.58
CA LEU A 115 -15.40 -12.39 -7.66
C LEU A 115 -15.36 -11.74 -9.05
N ALA A 116 -15.02 -10.46 -9.14
CA ALA A 116 -14.89 -9.76 -10.41
C ALA A 116 -13.87 -10.42 -11.36
N SER A 117 -13.96 -10.09 -12.64
CA SER A 117 -12.97 -10.52 -13.64
C SER A 117 -11.59 -9.94 -13.31
N ASP A 118 -10.53 -10.68 -13.66
CA ASP A 118 -9.16 -10.33 -13.28
C ASP A 118 -8.77 -8.90 -13.69
N GLU A 119 -9.16 -8.49 -14.90
CA GLU A 119 -8.92 -7.16 -15.46
C GLU A 119 -9.53 -6.01 -14.64
N ASN A 120 -10.59 -6.28 -13.87
CA ASN A 120 -11.35 -5.29 -13.11
C ASN A 120 -11.01 -5.31 -11.60
N LEU A 121 -10.24 -6.28 -11.12
CA LEU A 121 -9.99 -6.45 -9.67
C LEU A 121 -9.39 -5.21 -9.00
N VAL A 122 -8.53 -4.47 -9.70
CA VAL A 122 -7.95 -3.23 -9.17
C VAL A 122 -9.03 -2.15 -8.97
N GLU A 123 -9.91 -1.99 -9.96
CA GLU A 123 -10.97 -1.00 -9.92
C GLU A 123 -12.03 -1.37 -8.87
N GLU A 124 -12.39 -2.65 -8.79
CA GLU A 124 -13.32 -3.14 -7.77
C GLU A 124 -12.75 -2.99 -6.36
N GLN A 125 -11.45 -3.29 -6.15
CA GLN A 125 -10.81 -3.02 -4.87
C GLN A 125 -10.82 -1.53 -4.52
N ARG A 126 -10.62 -0.64 -5.51
CA ARG A 126 -10.77 0.81 -5.28
C ARG A 126 -12.21 1.18 -4.93
N LYS A 127 -13.22 0.59 -5.57
CA LYS A 127 -14.64 0.85 -5.28
C LYS A 127 -15.05 0.41 -3.87
N VAL A 128 -14.40 -0.62 -3.32
CA VAL A 128 -14.57 -1.06 -1.92
C VAL A 128 -14.00 -0.04 -0.93
N ILE A 129 -12.95 0.70 -1.30
CA ILE A 129 -12.41 1.80 -0.47
C ILE A 129 -13.39 2.98 -0.49
N LEU A 130 -13.87 3.33 0.70
CA LEU A 130 -14.84 4.39 0.96
C LEU A 130 -14.17 5.77 1.02
N ASP A 131 -14.92 6.80 0.65
CA ASP A 131 -14.47 8.18 0.74
C ASP A 131 -14.65 8.73 2.18
N PRO A 132 -13.56 9.04 2.90
CA PRO A 132 -13.65 9.54 4.27
C PRO A 132 -14.18 10.99 4.36
N PHE A 133 -14.38 11.67 3.24
CA PHE A 133 -15.00 12.99 3.17
C PHE A 133 -16.52 12.95 2.91
N ASP A 134 -17.08 11.79 2.55
CA ASP A 134 -18.53 11.66 2.35
C ASP A 134 -19.26 11.66 3.69
N SER A 135 -20.21 12.59 3.83
CA SER A 135 -21.15 12.69 4.96
C SER A 135 -21.78 11.35 5.35
N LYS A 136 -22.19 10.51 4.38
CA LYS A 136 -22.82 9.22 4.64
C LYS A 136 -21.84 8.22 5.25
N VAL A 137 -20.60 8.22 4.77
CA VAL A 137 -19.52 7.37 5.30
C VAL A 137 -19.16 7.80 6.71
N ILE A 138 -19.08 9.12 6.97
CA ILE A 138 -18.80 9.67 8.30
C ILE A 138 -19.91 9.28 9.29
N GLU A 139 -21.19 9.42 8.90
CA GLU A 139 -22.32 9.01 9.74
C GLU A 139 -22.33 7.50 10.02
N ALA A 140 -22.07 6.67 9.00
CA ALA A 140 -21.98 5.23 9.14
C ALA A 140 -20.82 4.82 10.08
N ALA A 141 -19.63 5.40 9.86
CA ALA A 141 -18.45 5.15 10.70
C ALA A 141 -18.73 5.48 12.18
N LYS A 142 -19.40 6.61 12.46
CA LYS A 142 -19.79 6.98 13.83
C LYS A 142 -20.79 5.99 14.44
N LYS A 143 -21.76 5.49 13.66
CA LYS A 143 -22.72 4.46 14.11
C LYS A 143 -22.04 3.14 14.43
N GLU A 144 -21.01 2.77 13.68
CA GLU A 144 -20.17 1.59 13.94
C GLU A 144 -19.17 1.79 15.10
N GLY A 145 -19.14 2.98 15.70
CA GLY A 145 -18.33 3.28 16.87
C GLY A 145 -16.89 3.69 16.55
N ILE A 146 -16.60 4.07 15.30
CA ILE A 146 -15.32 4.67 14.91
C ILE A 146 -15.25 6.10 15.48
N SER A 147 -14.17 6.40 16.20
CA SER A 147 -13.97 7.70 16.85
C SER A 147 -13.60 8.81 15.85
N ASP A 148 -13.87 10.08 16.21
CA ASP A 148 -13.52 11.24 15.40
C ASP A 148 -12.03 11.30 15.03
N ASP A 149 -11.12 10.89 15.92
CA ASP A 149 -9.67 10.84 15.64
C ASP A 149 -9.32 9.89 14.49
N TRP A 150 -10.06 8.79 14.35
CA TRP A 150 -9.87 7.81 13.28
C TRP A 150 -10.43 8.33 11.95
N ILE A 151 -11.54 9.08 12.00
CA ILE A 151 -12.13 9.74 10.83
C ILE A 151 -11.18 10.83 10.32
N ASP A 152 -10.64 11.67 11.20
CA ASP A 152 -9.62 12.67 10.85
C ASP A 152 -8.36 12.01 10.28
N ALA A 153 -7.88 10.91 10.89
CA ALA A 153 -6.75 10.16 10.37
C ALA A 153 -7.02 9.57 8.97
N ALA A 154 -8.23 9.10 8.70
CA ALA A 154 -8.63 8.60 7.39
C ALA A 154 -8.68 9.73 6.35
N GLN A 155 -9.19 10.92 6.70
CA GLN A 155 -9.21 12.09 5.83
C GLN A 155 -7.81 12.60 5.48
N ARG A 156 -6.87 12.50 6.42
CA ARG A 156 -5.45 12.87 6.20
C ARG A 156 -4.60 11.72 5.67
N SER A 157 -5.19 10.57 5.34
CA SER A 157 -4.46 9.35 4.99
C SER A 157 -3.68 9.50 3.68
N PRO A 158 -2.33 9.33 3.70
CA PRO A 158 -1.55 9.31 2.47
C PRO A 158 -1.89 8.08 1.60
N VAL A 159 -2.33 6.99 2.23
CA VAL A 159 -2.68 5.74 1.52
C VAL A 159 -3.97 5.92 0.73
N TYR A 160 -4.99 6.56 1.32
CA TYR A 160 -6.22 6.91 0.61
C TYR A 160 -5.93 7.79 -0.61
N ASN A 161 -5.12 8.84 -0.42
CA ASN A 161 -4.76 9.74 -1.49
C ASN A 161 -4.01 9.02 -2.63
N LEU A 162 -3.04 8.16 -2.30
CA LEU A 162 -2.25 7.44 -3.31
C LEU A 162 -3.05 6.35 -4.03
N ALA A 163 -3.84 5.54 -3.31
CA ALA A 163 -4.51 4.37 -3.89
C ALA A 163 -5.85 4.72 -4.57
N LYS A 164 -6.62 5.65 -3.99
CA LYS A 164 -7.98 6.00 -4.43
C LYS A 164 -8.04 7.35 -5.15
N LYS A 165 -7.59 8.44 -4.52
CA LYS A 165 -7.74 9.82 -5.07
C LYS A 165 -6.89 10.03 -6.33
N TRP A 166 -5.61 9.70 -6.26
CA TRP A 166 -4.65 9.96 -7.35
C TRP A 166 -4.37 8.72 -8.22
N GLU A 167 -4.85 7.54 -7.79
CA GLU A 167 -4.63 6.25 -8.44
C GLU A 167 -3.15 5.98 -8.79
N LEU A 168 -2.25 6.46 -7.93
CA LEU A 168 -0.80 6.33 -8.05
C LEU A 168 -0.25 5.07 -7.39
N ALA A 169 -1.08 4.34 -6.64
CA ALA A 169 -0.70 3.08 -6.01
C ALA A 169 -1.64 1.94 -6.43
N LEU A 170 -1.05 0.75 -6.60
CA LEU A 170 -1.70 -0.47 -7.04
C LEU A 170 -1.48 -1.61 -6.05
N PRO A 171 -2.46 -2.52 -5.90
CA PRO A 171 -2.29 -3.72 -5.10
C PRO A 171 -1.25 -4.65 -5.73
N LEU A 172 -0.57 -5.46 -4.91
CA LEU A 172 0.33 -6.51 -5.41
C LEU A 172 -0.45 -7.81 -5.65
N HIS A 173 -0.39 -8.33 -6.87
CA HIS A 173 -1.07 -9.54 -7.31
C HIS A 173 -2.57 -9.57 -6.91
N PRO A 174 -3.39 -8.65 -7.46
CA PRO A 174 -4.81 -8.60 -7.16
C PRO A 174 -5.57 -9.88 -7.56
N GLU A 175 -5.08 -10.63 -8.57
CA GLU A 175 -5.62 -11.91 -9.04
C GLU A 175 -5.68 -13.00 -7.95
N PHE A 176 -4.95 -12.82 -6.86
CA PHE A 176 -5.06 -13.69 -5.70
C PHE A 176 -6.36 -13.50 -4.91
N ARG A 177 -7.18 -12.50 -5.24
CA ARG A 177 -8.53 -12.25 -4.69
C ARG A 177 -8.56 -12.09 -3.16
N THR A 178 -7.41 -11.76 -2.58
CA THR A 178 -7.29 -11.49 -1.15
C THR A 178 -7.54 -10.03 -0.78
N MET A 179 -7.65 -9.13 -1.76
CA MET A 179 -7.71 -7.67 -1.57
C MET A 179 -6.60 -7.18 -0.62
N PRO A 180 -5.35 -7.14 -1.09
CA PRO A 180 -4.21 -6.77 -0.26
C PRO A 180 -4.30 -5.29 0.15
N SER A 181 -4.10 -5.00 1.43
CA SER A 181 -4.17 -3.64 1.99
C SER A 181 -2.84 -2.87 1.84
N LEU A 182 -1.86 -3.46 1.15
CA LEU A 182 -0.57 -2.86 0.88
C LEU A 182 -0.45 -2.56 -0.61
N PHE A 183 -0.22 -1.29 -0.93
CA PHE A 183 -0.14 -0.78 -2.29
C PHE A 183 1.28 -0.37 -2.66
N TYR A 184 1.58 -0.42 -3.95
CA TYR A 184 2.89 -0.10 -4.52
C TYR A 184 2.72 0.93 -5.62
N ILE A 185 3.66 1.86 -5.71
CA ILE A 185 3.80 2.74 -6.87
C ILE A 185 4.79 2.05 -7.81
N PRO A 186 4.36 1.56 -9.00
CA PRO A 186 5.27 0.98 -9.99
C PRO A 186 6.44 1.93 -10.30
N PRO A 187 7.68 1.42 -10.43
CA PRO A 187 8.84 2.26 -10.68
C PRO A 187 8.82 2.79 -12.10
N LEU A 188 9.24 4.04 -12.28
CA LEU A 188 9.71 4.50 -13.59
C LEU A 188 11.05 3.82 -13.89
N ALA A 189 11.24 3.39 -15.14
CA ALA A 189 12.46 2.74 -15.59
C ALA A 189 13.35 3.69 -16.40
N PRO A 190 14.66 3.43 -16.52
CA PRO A 190 15.47 4.03 -17.56
C PRO A 190 14.89 3.73 -18.95
N ILE A 191 15.16 4.63 -19.89
CA ILE A 191 14.81 4.45 -21.30
C ILE A 191 15.74 3.43 -21.97
N ILE A 192 15.24 2.78 -23.01
CA ILE A 192 16.07 1.99 -23.91
C ILE A 192 16.86 2.98 -24.78
N THR A 193 18.17 3.04 -24.58
CA THR A 193 19.06 4.03 -25.21
C THR A 193 19.70 3.56 -26.51
N SER A 194 19.52 2.30 -26.94
CA SER A 194 20.31 1.76 -28.05
C SER A 194 19.48 0.85 -28.96
N ALA A 195 19.27 1.26 -30.21
CA ALA A 195 18.66 0.40 -31.24
C ALA A 195 19.70 -0.50 -31.93
N GLY A 196 20.95 -0.03 -32.06
CA GLY A 196 21.98 -0.67 -32.89
C GLY A 196 23.13 -1.35 -32.13
N LYS A 197 23.98 -2.12 -32.85
CA LYS A 197 25.20 -2.78 -32.31
C LYS A 197 26.30 -1.80 -31.87
N ASN A 198 26.27 -0.54 -32.32
CA ASN A 198 27.24 0.50 -31.97
C ASN A 198 26.49 1.71 -31.37
N SER A 199 26.65 1.93 -30.06
CA SER A 199 26.09 3.07 -29.33
C SER A 199 27.23 3.90 -28.72
N PRO A 200 27.15 5.23 -28.67
CA PRO A 200 26.05 6.06 -29.18
C PRO A 200 26.13 6.24 -30.71
N SER A 201 24.98 6.19 -31.38
CA SER A 201 24.84 6.57 -32.80
C SER A 201 23.63 7.48 -33.00
N THR A 202 23.60 8.21 -34.11
CA THR A 202 22.47 9.09 -34.48
C THR A 202 21.16 8.36 -34.81
N GLU A 203 21.18 7.01 -34.81
CA GLU A 203 20.01 6.15 -35.02
C GLU A 203 19.46 5.56 -33.70
N ASP A 204 20.00 5.97 -32.55
CA ASP A 204 19.54 5.48 -31.24
C ASP A 204 18.11 5.99 -30.89
N ILE A 205 17.35 5.15 -30.16
CA ILE A 205 15.91 5.33 -29.84
C ILE A 205 15.61 6.66 -29.10
N PHE A 206 16.63 7.23 -28.45
CA PHE A 206 16.57 8.52 -27.81
C PHE A 206 17.87 9.28 -28.11
N ASP A 207 17.78 10.30 -28.94
CA ASP A 207 18.88 11.21 -29.21
C ASP A 207 19.09 12.11 -27.98
N MET A 208 20.18 11.87 -27.25
CA MET A 208 20.56 12.65 -26.06
C MET A 208 21.07 14.05 -26.43
N GLU A 209 21.48 14.28 -27.68
CA GLU A 209 21.96 15.57 -28.19
C GLU A 209 20.80 16.41 -28.75
N LYS A 210 19.80 15.77 -29.39
CA LYS A 210 18.58 16.42 -29.92
C LYS A 210 17.31 15.64 -29.58
N PRO A 211 16.86 15.66 -28.32
CA PRO A 211 15.61 14.99 -27.97
C PRO A 211 14.43 15.68 -28.66
N SER A 212 13.69 14.92 -29.47
CA SER A 212 12.66 15.41 -30.40
C SER A 212 11.50 16.19 -29.74
N LYS A 213 11.25 16.00 -28.44
CA LYS A 213 10.22 16.71 -27.65
C LYS A 213 10.73 17.24 -26.30
N GLY A 214 12.05 17.38 -26.11
CA GLY A 214 12.68 17.90 -24.88
C GLY A 214 13.29 16.83 -23.96
N PRO A 215 13.93 17.22 -22.85
CA PRO A 215 14.89 16.37 -22.11
C PRO A 215 14.27 15.29 -21.21
N LEU A 216 12.94 15.18 -21.19
CA LEU A 216 12.21 14.12 -20.50
C LEU A 216 11.46 13.30 -21.54
N LEU A 217 11.35 11.99 -21.29
CA LEU A 217 10.52 11.11 -22.10
C LEU A 217 9.10 11.70 -22.21
N SER A 218 8.61 11.85 -23.44
CA SER A 218 7.27 12.39 -23.63
C SER A 218 6.22 11.38 -23.14
N LEU A 219 5.02 11.88 -22.83
CA LEU A 219 3.91 11.03 -22.38
C LEU A 219 3.53 9.98 -23.45
N ASP A 220 3.79 10.29 -24.73
CA ASP A 220 3.49 9.42 -25.88
C ASP A 220 4.53 8.29 -26.06
N GLU A 221 5.62 8.28 -25.29
CA GLU A 221 6.78 7.40 -25.52
C GLU A 221 7.01 6.40 -24.38
N LEU A 222 5.95 6.05 -23.63
CA LEU A 222 6.03 5.11 -22.51
C LEU A 222 6.67 3.77 -22.88
N ASP A 223 6.45 3.34 -24.13
CA ASP A 223 6.93 2.06 -24.69
C ASP A 223 8.46 1.99 -24.78
N LYS A 224 9.15 3.14 -24.65
CA LYS A 224 10.62 3.21 -24.61
C LYS A 224 11.21 2.85 -23.25
N PHE A 225 10.39 2.60 -22.22
CA PHE A 225 10.90 2.14 -20.93
C PHE A 225 11.53 0.75 -21.04
N ARG A 226 12.66 0.57 -20.35
CA ARG A 226 13.37 -0.70 -20.35
C ARG A 226 12.63 -1.81 -19.58
N VAL A 227 11.84 -1.45 -18.56
CA VAL A 227 10.99 -2.43 -17.86
C VAL A 227 9.74 -2.67 -18.71
N PRO A 228 9.45 -3.91 -19.13
CA PRO A 228 8.28 -4.19 -19.95
C PRO A 228 6.99 -3.86 -19.20
N LEU A 229 6.06 -3.13 -19.84
CA LEU A 229 4.76 -2.78 -19.26
C LEU A 229 3.99 -4.03 -18.84
N LYS A 230 3.98 -5.06 -19.70
CA LYS A 230 3.38 -6.37 -19.41
C LYS A 230 3.90 -7.02 -18.12
N TYR A 231 5.18 -6.84 -17.79
CA TYR A 231 5.75 -7.37 -16.55
C TYR A 231 5.15 -6.68 -15.32
N LEU A 232 4.98 -5.35 -15.37
CA LEU A 232 4.34 -4.58 -14.30
C LEU A 232 2.83 -4.86 -14.23
N ALA A 233 2.15 -5.02 -15.37
CA ALA A 233 0.74 -5.34 -15.44
C ALA A 233 0.42 -6.72 -14.83
N ASN A 234 1.23 -7.74 -15.10
CA ASN A 234 1.10 -9.05 -14.47
C ASN A 234 1.26 -8.99 -12.94
N MET A 235 2.03 -8.02 -12.42
CA MET A 235 2.32 -7.91 -10.99
C MET A 235 1.32 -7.02 -10.23
N PHE A 236 0.85 -5.95 -10.86
CA PHE A 236 0.08 -4.90 -10.19
C PHE A 236 -1.33 -4.68 -10.77
N GLY A 237 -1.58 -5.16 -11.98
CA GLY A 237 -2.83 -4.96 -12.72
C GLY A 237 -3.60 -6.25 -13.03
N ALA A 238 -3.18 -7.41 -12.52
CA ALA A 238 -3.71 -8.72 -12.92
C ALA A 238 -3.73 -8.91 -14.45
N GLY A 239 -2.72 -8.38 -15.15
CA GLY A 239 -2.61 -8.42 -16.61
C GLY A 239 -3.20 -7.20 -17.34
N ASN A 240 -3.94 -6.32 -16.65
CA ASN A 240 -4.46 -5.08 -17.24
C ASN A 240 -3.36 -4.02 -17.40
N GLU A 241 -2.85 -3.86 -18.62
CA GLU A 241 -1.80 -2.91 -18.96
C GLU A 241 -2.26 -1.45 -18.87
N GLU A 242 -3.55 -1.16 -19.14
CA GLU A 242 -4.09 0.21 -19.14
C GLU A 242 -4.08 0.84 -17.75
N VAL A 243 -4.37 0.05 -16.71
CA VAL A 243 -4.32 0.51 -15.32
C VAL A 243 -2.90 0.93 -14.92
N VAL A 244 -1.88 0.15 -15.32
CA VAL A 244 -0.48 0.47 -15.04
C VAL A 244 -0.01 1.64 -15.91
N LYS A 245 -0.39 1.66 -17.18
CA LYS A 245 -0.09 2.74 -18.13
C LYS A 245 -0.61 4.09 -17.62
N LYS A 246 -1.88 4.16 -17.22
CA LYS A 246 -2.52 5.34 -16.63
C LYS A 246 -1.70 5.88 -15.45
N LEU A 247 -1.27 5.00 -14.56
CA LEU A 247 -0.46 5.35 -13.41
C LEU A 247 0.92 5.91 -13.81
N LEU A 248 1.64 5.22 -14.70
CA LEU A 248 2.97 5.64 -15.14
C LEU A 248 2.92 6.99 -15.89
N LEU A 249 1.87 7.22 -16.70
CA LEU A 249 1.61 8.51 -17.34
C LEU A 249 1.40 9.62 -16.31
N ARG A 250 0.62 9.38 -15.25
CA ARG A 250 0.45 10.35 -14.15
C ARG A 250 1.78 10.69 -13.48
N GLN A 251 2.62 9.69 -13.20
CA GLN A 251 3.97 9.94 -12.65
C GLN A 251 4.83 10.82 -13.58
N LEU A 252 4.80 10.56 -14.89
CA LEU A 252 5.52 11.38 -15.87
C LEU A 252 4.96 12.80 -15.97
N ALA A 253 3.64 12.96 -15.99
CA ALA A 253 2.97 14.25 -16.06
C ALA A 253 3.37 15.16 -14.89
N ILE A 254 3.44 14.62 -13.68
CA ILE A 254 3.88 15.36 -12.48
C ILE A 254 5.33 15.82 -12.61
N ARG A 255 6.21 14.99 -13.19
CA ARG A 255 7.61 15.34 -13.43
C ARG A 255 7.74 16.46 -14.48
N HIS A 256 6.97 16.38 -15.57
CA HIS A 256 6.91 17.44 -16.59
C HIS A 256 6.39 18.76 -16.02
N TYR A 257 5.31 18.71 -15.24
CA TYR A 257 4.75 19.88 -14.56
C TYR A 257 5.75 20.52 -13.59
N GLN A 258 6.41 19.73 -12.73
CA GLN A 258 7.42 20.27 -11.82
C GLN A 258 8.64 20.85 -12.54
N ARG A 259 9.04 20.25 -13.67
CA ARG A 259 10.09 20.80 -14.51
C ARG A 259 9.69 22.15 -15.08
N SER A 260 8.48 22.29 -15.60
CA SER A 260 8.03 23.53 -16.22
C SER A 260 8.03 24.70 -15.23
N ILE A 261 7.71 24.45 -13.96
CA ILE A 261 7.79 25.43 -12.88
C ILE A 261 9.25 25.75 -12.54
N ARG A 262 10.09 24.72 -12.32
CA ARG A 262 11.45 24.91 -11.80
C ARG A 262 12.43 25.46 -12.83
N VAL A 263 12.33 24.97 -14.07
CA VAL A 263 13.24 25.27 -15.18
C VAL A 263 12.65 26.34 -16.09
N ASP A 264 11.48 26.08 -16.66
CA ASP A 264 10.88 26.96 -17.68
C ASP A 264 10.18 28.18 -17.06
N LYS A 265 10.09 28.24 -15.72
CA LYS A 265 9.46 29.30 -14.91
C LYS A 265 8.00 29.58 -15.28
N LYS A 266 7.34 28.62 -15.94
CA LYS A 266 5.94 28.74 -16.38
C LYS A 266 5.21 27.42 -16.14
N PRO A 267 4.08 27.41 -15.41
CA PRO A 267 3.30 26.20 -15.21
C PRO A 267 2.72 25.73 -16.54
N ASN A 268 2.95 24.45 -16.87
CA ASN A 268 2.34 23.78 -18.01
C ASN A 268 1.23 22.87 -17.50
N LEU A 269 -0.01 23.34 -17.56
CA LEU A 269 -1.18 22.58 -17.08
C LEU A 269 -1.65 21.52 -18.09
N LYS A 270 -1.29 21.66 -19.37
CA LYS A 270 -1.73 20.75 -20.44
C LYS A 270 -1.32 19.29 -20.19
N VAL A 271 -0.16 19.07 -19.57
CA VAL A 271 0.31 17.70 -19.24
C VAL A 271 -0.48 17.06 -18.10
N LEU A 272 -1.06 17.88 -17.20
CA LEU A 272 -1.90 17.41 -16.11
C LEU A 272 -3.32 17.10 -16.63
N ASP A 273 -3.85 17.96 -17.51
CA ASP A 273 -5.15 17.75 -18.14
C ASP A 273 -5.21 16.43 -18.93
N GLN A 274 -4.12 16.07 -19.62
CA GLN A 274 -4.01 14.79 -20.35
C GLN A 274 -4.18 13.55 -19.47
N VAL A 275 -3.85 13.64 -18.18
CA VAL A 275 -3.91 12.50 -17.25
C VAL A 275 -5.02 12.64 -16.20
N GLY A 276 -5.85 13.67 -16.34
CA GLY A 276 -6.97 13.97 -15.44
C GLY A 276 -6.54 14.34 -14.02
N LEU A 277 -5.43 15.07 -13.87
CA LEU A 277 -4.99 15.60 -12.57
C LEU A 277 -5.18 17.12 -12.52
N SER A 278 -5.64 17.64 -11.37
CA SER A 278 -5.67 19.09 -11.16
C SER A 278 -4.29 19.64 -10.77
N GLU A 279 -4.10 20.96 -10.88
CA GLU A 279 -2.89 21.62 -10.38
C GLU A 279 -2.69 21.36 -8.88
N LYS A 280 -3.79 21.40 -8.11
CA LYS A 280 -3.79 21.10 -6.67
C LYS A 280 -3.33 19.67 -6.40
N ASP A 281 -3.83 18.69 -7.15
CA ASP A 281 -3.37 17.30 -7.02
C ASP A 281 -1.88 17.18 -7.29
N ALA A 282 -1.38 17.82 -8.36
CA ALA A 282 0.05 17.78 -8.67
C ALA A 282 0.92 18.39 -7.57
N GLN A 283 0.48 19.50 -6.96
CA GLN A 283 1.16 20.12 -5.82
C GLN A 283 1.14 19.21 -4.57
N GLU A 284 0.00 18.62 -4.25
CA GLU A 284 -0.16 17.69 -3.12
C GLU A 284 0.66 16.41 -3.31
N ILE A 285 0.70 15.84 -4.53
CA ILE A 285 1.50 14.64 -4.83
C ILE A 285 2.99 14.94 -4.66
N VAL A 286 3.45 16.11 -5.11
CA VAL A 286 4.86 16.52 -4.93
C VAL A 286 5.18 16.70 -3.45
N ARG A 287 4.25 17.25 -2.66
CA ARG A 287 4.38 17.32 -1.20
C ARG A 287 4.47 15.93 -0.56
N ALA A 288 3.58 15.01 -0.94
CA ALA A 288 3.54 13.67 -0.39
C ALA A 288 4.78 12.82 -0.75
N LEU A 289 5.23 12.87 -2.01
CA LEU A 289 6.26 11.98 -2.54
C LEU A 289 7.67 12.59 -2.57
N SER A 290 7.81 13.89 -2.88
CA SER A 290 9.13 14.54 -3.00
C SER A 290 9.57 15.20 -1.70
N HIS A 291 8.69 15.90 -0.99
CA HIS A 291 9.01 16.49 0.31
C HIS A 291 8.94 15.44 1.43
N ALA A 292 7.93 14.56 1.39
CA ALA A 292 7.86 13.35 2.21
C ALA A 292 8.02 13.65 3.72
N PHE A 293 7.29 14.66 4.21
CA PHE A 293 7.29 15.04 5.62
C PHE A 293 6.79 13.88 6.50
N LEU A 294 7.42 13.71 7.66
CA LEU A 294 7.21 12.54 8.53
C LEU A 294 5.75 12.41 9.00
N ASN A 295 5.17 13.52 9.44
CA ASN A 295 3.80 13.64 9.95
C ASN A 295 2.72 13.46 8.87
N GLU A 296 3.05 13.67 7.60
CA GLU A 296 2.13 13.46 6.48
C GLU A 296 2.27 12.05 5.89
N ARG A 297 3.45 11.45 6.00
CA ARG A 297 3.69 10.07 5.59
C ARG A 297 3.12 9.03 6.54
N PHE A 298 3.09 9.34 7.84
CA PHE A 298 2.60 8.43 8.87
C PHE A 298 1.46 9.10 9.63
N VAL A 299 0.23 8.76 9.23
CA VAL A 299 -0.98 9.21 9.89
C VAL A 299 -1.59 8.01 10.60
N VAL A 300 -1.14 7.79 11.84
CA VAL A 300 -1.51 6.62 12.66
C VAL A 300 -2.37 7.10 13.83
N PRO A 301 -3.67 6.78 13.86
CA PRO A 301 -4.47 7.08 15.04
C PRO A 301 -4.10 6.13 16.19
N THR A 302 -4.32 6.57 17.42
CA THR A 302 -4.18 5.71 18.61
C THR A 302 -5.40 4.80 18.76
N LYS A 303 -5.19 3.62 19.34
CA LYS A 303 -6.31 2.76 19.75
C LYS A 303 -6.96 3.36 21.00
N LYS A 304 -8.29 3.49 20.99
CA LYS A 304 -9.03 3.70 22.24
C LYS A 304 -9.19 2.36 22.96
N SER A 305 -8.57 2.23 24.13
CA SER A 305 -8.73 1.07 25.01
C SER A 305 -9.94 1.19 25.95
N GLU A 306 -10.74 2.26 25.85
CA GLU A 306 -11.86 2.55 26.78
C GLU A 306 -12.98 1.49 26.78
N LYS A 307 -13.08 0.66 25.73
CA LYS A 307 -14.01 -0.49 25.65
C LYS A 307 -13.36 -1.84 26.00
N ALA A 308 -12.16 -1.85 26.56
CA ALA A 308 -11.52 -3.09 27.00
C ALA A 308 -12.27 -3.69 28.20
N ASN A 309 -12.29 -5.03 28.30
CA ASN A 309 -12.92 -5.75 29.42
C ASN A 309 -12.29 -5.41 30.79
N ILE A 310 -11.13 -4.75 30.80
CA ILE A 310 -10.40 -4.30 31.98
C ILE A 310 -10.16 -2.80 31.80
N ASP A 311 -10.45 -2.03 32.85
CA ASP A 311 -10.20 -0.58 32.87
C ASP A 311 -8.71 -0.30 32.58
N PRO A 312 -8.38 0.54 31.59
CA PRO A 312 -7.00 0.93 31.28
C PRO A 312 -6.21 1.45 32.48
N TYR A 313 -6.88 2.08 33.47
CA TYR A 313 -6.22 2.50 34.70
C TYR A 313 -5.73 1.31 35.53
N THR A 314 -6.54 0.26 35.63
CA THR A 314 -6.18 -0.99 36.29
C THR A 314 -5.07 -1.71 35.53
N GLU A 315 -5.19 -1.83 34.21
CA GLU A 315 -4.18 -2.49 33.37
C GLU A 315 -2.81 -1.82 33.47
N ARG A 316 -2.76 -0.47 33.52
CA ARG A 316 -1.51 0.29 33.67
C ARG A 316 -0.73 -0.07 34.94
N GLY A 317 -1.41 -0.41 36.04
CA GLY A 317 -0.77 -0.77 37.30
C GLY A 317 -0.10 -2.15 37.29
N TYR A 318 -0.58 -3.06 36.44
CA TYR A 318 -0.17 -4.47 36.42
C TYR A 318 0.50 -4.92 35.11
N ALA A 319 0.48 -4.10 34.05
CA ALA A 319 1.14 -4.40 32.79
C ALA A 319 2.64 -4.66 33.02
N GLY A 320 3.12 -5.83 32.58
CA GLY A 320 4.49 -6.30 32.80
C GLY A 320 4.72 -7.07 34.11
N PHE A 321 3.70 -7.21 34.96
CA PHE A 321 3.73 -8.00 36.20
C PHE A 321 2.85 -9.25 36.11
N ASP A 322 3.16 -10.16 35.18
CA ASP A 322 2.35 -11.35 34.85
C ASP A 322 2.02 -12.25 36.06
N GLN A 323 2.86 -12.21 37.11
CA GLN A 323 2.68 -13.01 38.33
C GLN A 323 2.03 -12.25 39.49
N MET A 324 1.85 -10.93 39.38
CA MET A 324 1.33 -10.07 40.47
C MET A 324 0.03 -9.37 40.08
N THR A 325 -0.67 -9.89 39.07
CA THR A 325 -1.98 -9.35 38.69
C THR A 325 -3.07 -9.85 39.64
N PRO A 326 -4.18 -9.09 39.82
CA PRO A 326 -5.32 -9.52 40.65
C PRO A 326 -5.97 -10.85 40.22
N TRP A 327 -5.74 -11.28 38.98
CA TRP A 327 -6.28 -12.50 38.40
C TRP A 327 -5.24 -13.63 38.28
N SER A 328 -3.96 -13.37 38.63
CA SER A 328 -2.95 -14.43 38.68
C SER A 328 -3.29 -15.37 39.84
N PRO A 329 -3.33 -16.70 39.63
CA PRO A 329 -3.53 -17.63 40.73
C PRO A 329 -2.38 -17.44 41.73
N MET A 330 -2.70 -16.97 42.94
CA MET A 330 -1.74 -16.93 44.04
C MET A 330 -1.23 -18.35 44.26
N LYS A 331 0.06 -18.57 43.99
CA LYS A 331 0.73 -19.77 44.47
C LYS A 331 0.68 -19.71 46.00
N ARG A 332 -0.21 -20.51 46.60
CA ARG A 332 -0.19 -20.79 48.03
C ARG A 332 1.07 -21.56 48.40
#